data_AF-G9ZLS0-F1
#
_entry.id   AF-G9ZLS0-F1
#
_cell.length_a   1.000
_cell.length_b   1.000
_cell.length_c   1.000
_cell.angle_alpha   90.00
_cell.angle_beta   90.00
_cell.angle_gamma   90.00
#
_symmetry.space_group_name_H-M   'P 1'
#
loop_
_entity.id
_entity.type
_entity.pdbx_description
1 polymer ?
#
loop_
_entity_poly.entity_id
_entity_poly.type
_entity_poly.pdbx_seq_one_letter_code
_entity_poly.pdbx_strand_id
1 'polypeptide(L)'
;MIAFEALADILANGVVWWGFASSLGLMVLGFIYILIILKKLTFLTPLKLVITVIFLLITAGLLFAWQRYPQKRFFPLLLCVVMAAEMGTNFVTSLNGLSYLPNANYTEFSKLIRQASTKANKMDPNFHRIAETFNRTRNDPFTGNFNGGSVFSSTLETSTTQFFNNMGNPSDVYYAVYANGTTFTDSLLSMKYYFTARKVTGANETRKSLNYLVPLTSRPDLNNYPVKAQTDLINIHENPNALPLGFMTRAQYMFPINNMADPISYQTEIASQLDPTVKNIFTPIPITHVKYDNAYPLVNISNGVIRKRDKTEPASLDITVPVKKHHSYYVSLGPRMSQQAFTYQVNGKTLQQYRASAKDTLLNLSSVKGTDKTIHFKILANVNRAPLQNVYLYSVDNTKVATFANHLKQNPYRITKYTNSEITGTIDSPRDNGTMVTTIPYSKGWHASVDGRTVTPKQWAHEFMAINLSKGHHVVKFTYFPLGLSLGLTISLTTLGLIILFLGFQIYKRRRSTTHTK
;
A
#
# COMPACT_ATOMS: atom_id res chain seq x y z
N MET A 1 -14.08 -24.00 34.87
CA MET A 1 -14.66 -25.02 35.77
C MET A 1 -13.57 -25.73 36.54
N ILE A 2 -12.67 -26.47 35.89
CA ILE A 2 -11.63 -27.29 36.55
C ILE A 2 -10.78 -26.53 37.61
N ALA A 3 -10.26 -25.34 37.30
CA ALA A 3 -9.45 -24.58 38.26
C ALA A 3 -10.24 -24.03 39.46
N PHE A 4 -11.52 -23.72 39.26
CA PHE A 4 -12.40 -23.25 40.32
C PHE A 4 -12.86 -24.40 41.22
N GLU A 5 -13.15 -25.56 40.62
CA GLU A 5 -13.46 -26.80 41.35
C GLU A 5 -12.24 -27.29 42.14
N ALA A 6 -11.03 -27.25 41.56
CA ALA A 6 -9.80 -27.59 42.27
C ALA A 6 -9.52 -26.62 43.43
N LEU A 7 -9.78 -25.32 43.25
CA LEU A 7 -9.68 -24.35 44.34
C LEU A 7 -10.71 -24.62 45.44
N ALA A 8 -11.97 -24.89 45.07
CA ALA A 8 -13.04 -25.20 46.02
C ALA A 8 -12.74 -26.49 46.80
N ASP A 9 -12.15 -27.50 46.16
CA ASP A 9 -11.74 -28.76 46.79
C ASP A 9 -10.57 -28.55 47.77
N ILE A 10 -9.54 -27.79 47.37
CA ILE A 10 -8.44 -27.40 48.28
C ILE A 10 -8.98 -26.61 49.49
N LEU A 11 -10.00 -25.78 49.29
CA LEU A 11 -10.64 -25.02 50.38
C LEU A 11 -11.46 -25.90 51.32
N ALA A 12 -12.10 -26.95 50.80
CA ALA A 12 -12.93 -27.86 51.60
C ALA A 12 -12.09 -28.92 52.33
N ASN A 13 -11.08 -29.47 51.65
CA ASN A 13 -10.38 -30.71 52.04
C ASN A 13 -8.88 -30.50 52.33
N GLY A 14 -8.35 -29.30 52.11
CA GLY A 14 -6.92 -29.01 52.23
C GLY A 14 -6.10 -29.49 51.03
N VAL A 15 -4.80 -29.22 51.04
CA VAL A 15 -3.91 -29.58 49.92
C VAL A 15 -3.58 -31.08 49.95
N VAL A 16 -3.88 -31.79 48.87
CA VAL A 16 -3.42 -33.16 48.65
C VAL A 16 -1.92 -33.13 48.34
N TRP A 17 -1.09 -33.43 49.34
CA TRP A 17 0.37 -33.30 49.25
C TRP A 17 1.01 -34.10 48.11
N TRP A 18 0.49 -35.29 47.79
CA TRP A 18 0.96 -36.09 46.66
C TRP A 18 0.70 -35.39 45.32
N GLY A 19 -0.53 -34.94 45.09
CA GLY A 19 -0.89 -34.21 43.86
C GLY A 19 -0.16 -32.88 43.71
N PHE A 20 0.06 -32.18 44.84
CA PHE A 20 0.87 -30.97 44.89
C PHE A 20 2.34 -31.25 44.54
N ALA A 21 2.96 -32.27 45.13
CA ALA A 21 4.35 -32.66 44.85
C ALA A 21 4.53 -33.11 43.40
N SER A 22 3.59 -33.89 42.83
CA SER A 22 3.62 -34.28 41.43
C SER A 22 3.52 -33.07 40.49
N SER A 23 2.63 -32.12 40.80
CA SER A 23 2.47 -30.88 40.01
C SER A 23 3.73 -30.02 40.06
N LEU A 24 4.35 -29.89 41.24
CA LEU A 24 5.60 -29.17 41.42
C LEU A 24 6.75 -29.85 40.65
N GLY A 25 6.84 -31.17 40.71
CA GLY A 25 7.82 -31.95 39.94
C GLY A 25 7.69 -31.73 38.43
N LEU A 26 6.46 -31.76 37.90
CA LEU A 26 6.19 -31.45 36.49
C LEU A 26 6.59 -30.01 36.12
N MET A 27 6.31 -29.04 36.98
CA MET A 27 6.73 -27.65 36.76
C MET A 27 8.25 -27.53 36.73
N VAL A 28 8.96 -28.16 37.68
CA VAL A 28 10.44 -28.14 37.74
C VAL A 28 11.04 -28.77 36.48
N LEU A 29 10.53 -29.92 36.04
CA LEU A 29 10.96 -30.55 34.78
C LEU A 29 10.71 -29.64 33.58
N GLY A 30 9.57 -28.94 33.55
CA GLY A 30 9.27 -27.93 32.53
C GLY A 30 10.28 -26.78 32.52
N PHE A 31 10.63 -26.23 33.69
CA PHE A 31 11.64 -25.18 33.81
C PHE A 31 13.03 -25.64 33.39
N ILE A 32 13.44 -26.86 33.80
CA ILE A 32 14.72 -27.46 33.38
C ILE A 32 14.76 -27.60 31.86
N TYR A 33 13.69 -28.11 31.25
CA TYR A 33 13.59 -28.22 29.80
C TYR A 33 13.71 -26.85 29.12
N ILE A 34 12.99 -25.83 29.61
CA ILE A 34 13.07 -24.45 29.09
C ILE A 34 14.50 -23.90 29.20
N LEU A 35 15.21 -24.15 30.30
CA LEU A 35 16.61 -23.75 30.47
C LEU A 35 17.54 -24.41 29.45
N ILE A 36 17.34 -25.70 29.15
CA ILE A 36 18.10 -26.44 28.13
C ILE A 36 17.90 -25.81 26.75
N ILE A 37 16.69 -25.39 26.41
CA ILE A 37 16.36 -24.83 25.09
C ILE A 37 16.42 -23.30 25.03
N LEU A 38 16.80 -22.62 26.11
CA LEU A 38 16.68 -21.16 26.25
C LEU A 38 17.36 -20.41 25.09
N LYS A 39 18.54 -20.87 24.66
CA LYS A 39 19.27 -20.26 23.53
C LYS A 39 18.53 -20.36 22.19
N LYS A 40 17.57 -21.28 22.05
CA LYS A 40 16.70 -21.43 20.87
C LYS A 40 15.44 -20.56 20.94
N LEU A 41 15.12 -19.99 22.10
CA LEU A 41 13.92 -19.19 22.33
C LEU A 41 14.25 -17.71 22.25
N THR A 42 14.04 -17.10 21.09
CA THR A 42 14.37 -15.69 20.81
C THR A 42 13.56 -14.67 21.62
N PHE A 43 12.40 -15.08 22.16
CA PHE A 43 11.49 -14.22 22.93
C PHE A 43 11.66 -14.31 24.44
N LEU A 44 12.41 -15.32 24.95
CA LEU A 44 12.54 -15.62 26.37
C LEU A 44 13.93 -15.24 26.87
N THR A 45 13.99 -14.38 27.89
CA THR A 45 15.26 -13.93 28.49
C THR A 45 15.42 -14.50 29.90
N PRO A 46 16.66 -14.61 30.43
CA PRO A 46 16.89 -15.02 31.82
C PRO A 46 16.09 -14.18 32.83
N LEU A 47 15.96 -12.87 32.57
CA LEU A 47 15.16 -11.96 33.41
C LEU A 47 13.67 -12.35 33.43
N LYS A 48 13.08 -12.71 32.28
CA LYS A 48 11.67 -13.16 32.21
C LYS A 48 11.45 -14.47 32.98
N LEU A 49 12.43 -15.37 32.95
CA LEU A 49 12.39 -16.61 33.74
C LEU A 49 12.42 -16.33 35.25
N VAL A 50 13.33 -15.46 35.70
CA VAL A 50 13.41 -15.05 37.11
C VAL A 50 12.10 -14.42 37.57
N ILE A 51 11.51 -13.52 36.79
CA ILE A 51 10.22 -12.91 37.08
C ILE A 51 9.11 -13.98 37.22
N THR A 52 9.09 -14.98 36.33
CA THR A 52 8.12 -16.08 36.38
C THR A 52 8.27 -16.89 37.68
N VAL A 53 9.51 -17.21 38.07
CA VAL A 53 9.79 -17.93 39.32
C VAL A 53 9.36 -17.11 40.54
N ILE A 54 9.60 -15.80 40.54
CA ILE A 54 9.16 -14.91 41.63
C ILE A 54 7.63 -14.95 41.77
N PHE A 55 6.88 -14.79 40.67
CA PHE A 55 5.41 -14.88 40.72
C PHE A 55 4.92 -16.24 41.21
N LEU A 56 5.58 -17.32 40.81
CA LEU A 56 5.26 -18.68 41.27
C LEU A 56 5.50 -18.83 42.79
N LEU A 57 6.64 -18.34 43.30
CA LEU A 57 6.95 -18.37 44.73
C LEU A 57 5.98 -17.52 45.55
N ILE A 58 5.62 -16.33 45.07
CA ILE A 58 4.61 -15.48 45.73
C ILE A 58 3.25 -16.17 45.75
N THR A 59 2.84 -16.76 44.63
CA THR A 59 1.56 -17.48 44.51
C THR A 59 1.52 -18.68 45.46
N ALA A 60 2.57 -19.50 45.47
CA ALA A 60 2.70 -20.63 46.38
C ALA A 60 2.70 -20.19 47.86
N GLY A 61 3.43 -19.11 48.18
CA GLY A 61 3.47 -18.53 49.53
C GLY A 61 2.11 -18.00 49.99
N LEU A 62 1.35 -17.34 49.10
CA LEU A 62 -0.01 -16.87 49.39
C LEU A 62 -0.98 -18.04 49.60
N LEU A 63 -0.90 -19.09 48.80
CA LEU A 63 -1.72 -20.30 48.98
C LEU A 63 -1.41 -20.99 50.31
N PHE A 64 -0.13 -21.13 50.66
CA PHE A 64 0.29 -21.70 51.95
C PHE A 64 -0.16 -20.85 53.15
N ALA A 65 0.00 -19.53 53.07
CA ALA A 65 -0.46 -18.61 54.10
C ALA A 65 -1.99 -18.63 54.25
N TRP A 66 -2.72 -18.71 53.14
CA TRP A 66 -4.17 -18.83 53.17
C TRP A 66 -4.62 -20.15 53.82
N GLN A 67 -3.95 -21.27 53.52
CA GLN A 67 -4.22 -22.55 54.18
C GLN A 67 -4.01 -22.47 55.70
N ARG A 68 -2.99 -21.73 56.17
CA ARG A 68 -2.71 -21.56 57.61
C ARG A 68 -3.70 -20.62 58.32
N TYR A 69 -4.32 -19.70 57.56
CA TYR A 69 -5.22 -18.66 58.06
C TYR A 69 -6.49 -18.51 57.19
N PRO A 70 -7.34 -19.56 57.08
CA PRO A 70 -8.38 -19.68 56.05
C PRO A 70 -9.52 -18.65 56.16
N GLN A 71 -9.74 -18.06 57.35
CA GLN A 71 -10.84 -17.11 57.58
C GLN A 71 -10.55 -15.67 57.13
N LYS A 72 -9.35 -15.38 56.63
CA LYS A 72 -8.96 -14.02 56.23
C LYS A 72 -9.32 -13.77 54.76
N ARG A 73 -10.38 -13.00 54.53
CA ARG A 73 -10.88 -12.63 53.19
C ARG A 73 -9.89 -11.84 52.31
N PHE A 74 -8.77 -11.37 52.86
CA PHE A 74 -7.77 -10.63 52.09
C PHE A 74 -6.88 -11.52 51.22
N PHE A 75 -6.69 -12.81 51.53
CA PHE A 75 -5.84 -13.71 50.74
C PHE A 75 -6.36 -13.93 49.31
N PRO A 76 -7.66 -14.18 49.06
CA PRO A 76 -8.23 -14.20 47.71
C PRO A 76 -8.01 -12.90 46.94
N LEU A 77 -8.12 -11.75 47.62
CA LEU A 77 -7.89 -10.45 47.00
C LEU A 77 -6.42 -10.28 46.59
N LEU A 78 -5.47 -10.63 47.48
CA LEU A 78 -4.04 -10.60 47.16
C LEU A 78 -3.68 -11.56 46.02
N LEU A 79 -4.27 -12.75 45.99
CA LEU A 79 -4.08 -13.70 44.91
C LEU A 79 -4.58 -13.12 43.58
N CYS A 80 -5.75 -12.49 43.58
CA CYS A 80 -6.27 -11.79 42.41
C CYS A 80 -5.33 -10.66 41.94
N VAL A 81 -4.77 -9.88 42.87
CA VAL A 81 -3.80 -8.81 42.54
C VAL A 81 -2.52 -9.40 41.95
N VAL A 82 -1.98 -10.48 42.53
CA VAL A 82 -0.78 -11.15 42.03
C VAL A 82 -1.02 -11.74 40.64
N MET A 83 -2.17 -12.39 40.42
CA MET A 83 -2.55 -12.90 39.09
C MET A 83 -2.70 -11.77 38.07
N ALA A 84 -3.34 -10.66 38.44
CA ALA A 84 -3.47 -9.51 37.55
C ALA A 84 -2.09 -8.89 37.23
N ALA A 85 -1.20 -8.82 38.21
CA ALA A 85 0.16 -8.33 38.04
C ALA A 85 1.01 -9.28 37.17
N GLU A 86 0.89 -10.59 37.36
CA GLU A 86 1.56 -11.61 36.54
C GLU A 86 1.08 -11.54 35.10
N MET A 87 -0.24 -11.59 34.88
CA MET A 87 -0.84 -11.52 33.55
C MET A 87 -0.51 -10.18 32.86
N GLY A 88 -0.54 -9.07 33.60
CA GLY A 88 -0.16 -7.76 33.10
C GLY A 88 1.31 -7.68 32.72
N THR A 89 2.20 -8.25 33.54
CA THR A 89 3.64 -8.33 33.24
C THR A 89 3.90 -9.21 32.02
N ASN A 90 3.25 -10.37 31.93
CA ASN A 90 3.34 -11.26 30.77
C ASN A 90 2.85 -10.54 29.50
N PHE A 91 1.70 -9.85 29.57
CA PHE A 91 1.16 -9.07 28.48
C PHE A 91 2.13 -7.98 27.99
N VAL A 92 2.64 -7.13 28.89
CA VAL A 92 3.55 -6.04 28.55
C VAL A 92 4.87 -6.57 27.99
N THR A 93 5.47 -7.58 28.64
CA THR A 93 6.78 -8.12 28.22
C THR A 93 6.70 -8.96 26.94
N SER A 94 5.55 -9.59 26.66
CA SER A 94 5.29 -10.28 25.41
C SER A 94 5.09 -9.29 24.27
N LEU A 95 4.27 -8.24 24.47
CA LEU A 95 4.07 -7.20 23.46
C LEU A 95 5.35 -6.41 23.17
N ASN A 96 6.14 -6.08 24.18
CA ASN A 96 7.45 -5.42 23.99
C ASN A 96 8.48 -6.33 23.32
N GLY A 97 8.26 -7.65 23.30
CA GLY A 97 9.07 -8.61 22.56
C GLY A 97 8.74 -8.66 21.06
N LEU A 98 7.62 -8.07 20.64
CA LEU A 98 7.23 -7.97 19.23
C LEU A 98 7.78 -6.67 18.65
N SER A 99 8.44 -6.76 17.49
CA SER A 99 8.89 -5.57 16.74
C SER A 99 7.69 -4.87 16.12
N TYR A 100 7.05 -3.97 16.87
CA TYR A 100 6.03 -3.06 16.34
C TYR A 100 6.63 -1.70 16.01
N LEU A 101 6.07 -1.05 15.00
CA LEU A 101 6.42 0.35 14.70
C LEU A 101 5.99 1.25 15.87
N PRO A 102 6.86 2.18 16.31
CA PRO A 102 6.49 3.15 17.34
C PRO A 102 5.18 3.88 17.02
N ASN A 103 4.31 4.07 18.02
CA ASN A 103 3.05 4.79 17.86
C ASN A 103 3.26 6.20 17.25
N ALA A 104 4.34 6.88 17.65
CA ALA A 104 4.73 8.18 17.13
C ALA A 104 4.89 8.20 15.60
N ASN A 105 5.39 7.11 15.00
CA ASN A 105 5.55 7.03 13.54
C ASN A 105 4.20 7.06 12.82
N TYR A 106 3.14 6.52 13.43
CA TYR A 106 1.79 6.61 12.89
C TYR A 106 1.16 7.98 13.16
N THR A 107 1.19 8.45 14.41
CA THR A 107 0.50 9.68 14.81
C THR A 107 1.08 10.92 14.16
N GLU A 108 2.41 11.07 14.13
CA GLU A 108 3.07 12.22 13.51
C GLU A 108 2.92 12.19 11.99
N PHE A 109 3.11 11.04 11.34
CA PHE A 109 2.86 10.91 9.90
C PHE A 109 1.41 11.25 9.57
N SER A 110 0.44 10.67 10.30
CA SER A 110 -1.00 10.93 10.12
C SER A 110 -1.32 12.42 10.24
N LYS A 111 -0.73 13.12 11.20
CA LYS A 111 -0.88 14.58 11.35
C LYS A 111 -0.36 15.33 10.13
N LEU A 112 0.86 15.04 9.68
CA LEU A 112 1.48 15.71 8.54
C LEU A 112 0.69 15.48 7.25
N ILE A 113 0.33 14.23 6.97
CA ILE A 113 -0.35 13.88 5.73
C ILE A 113 -1.80 14.39 5.72
N ARG A 114 -2.50 14.37 6.86
CA ARG A 114 -3.86 14.93 6.98
C ARG A 114 -3.90 16.44 6.84
N GLN A 115 -2.86 17.14 7.33
CA GLN A 115 -2.74 18.59 7.10
C GLN A 115 -2.59 18.89 5.60
N ALA A 116 -1.75 18.13 4.89
CA ALA A 116 -1.57 18.29 3.45
C ALA A 116 -2.85 17.94 2.66
N SER A 117 -3.50 16.81 2.94
CA SER A 117 -4.73 16.39 2.26
C SER A 117 -5.91 17.33 2.54
N THR A 118 -6.09 17.78 3.78
CA THR A 118 -7.12 18.76 4.12
C THR A 118 -6.90 20.07 3.37
N LYS A 119 -5.64 20.49 3.20
CA LYS A 119 -5.31 21.69 2.43
C LYS A 119 -5.61 21.51 0.94
N ALA A 120 -5.23 20.37 0.36
CA ALA A 120 -5.56 20.03 -1.03
C ALA A 120 -7.07 20.00 -1.27
N ASN A 121 -7.83 19.31 -0.41
CA ASN A 121 -9.29 19.21 -0.50
C ASN A 121 -10.01 20.56 -0.35
N LYS A 122 -9.48 21.48 0.46
CA LYS A 122 -10.02 22.84 0.57
C LYS A 122 -9.78 23.68 -0.68
N MET A 123 -8.64 23.47 -1.35
CA MET A 123 -8.29 24.19 -2.58
C MET A 123 -9.06 23.65 -3.79
N ASP A 124 -9.32 22.35 -3.83
CA ASP A 124 -10.07 21.69 -4.88
C ASP A 124 -11.08 20.70 -4.27
N PRO A 125 -12.33 21.12 -4.05
CA PRO A 125 -13.35 20.25 -3.44
C PRO A 125 -13.87 19.18 -4.39
N ASN A 126 -13.60 19.29 -5.69
CA ASN A 126 -14.00 18.29 -6.67
C ASN A 126 -13.18 17.02 -6.51
N PHE A 127 -13.65 15.92 -7.09
CA PHE A 127 -12.88 14.68 -7.09
C PHE A 127 -11.50 14.91 -7.73
N HIS A 128 -10.46 14.52 -6.99
CA HIS A 128 -9.09 14.49 -7.46
C HIS A 128 -8.35 13.34 -6.79
N ARG A 129 -7.27 12.86 -7.42
CA ARG A 129 -6.32 11.93 -6.80
C ARG A 129 -5.02 12.62 -6.42
N ILE A 130 -4.38 12.09 -5.39
CA ILE A 130 -3.11 12.56 -4.86
C ILE A 130 -2.09 11.41 -4.87
N ALA A 131 -0.93 11.67 -5.44
CA ALA A 131 0.23 10.78 -5.36
C ALA A 131 1.30 11.36 -4.43
N GLU A 132 2.25 10.53 -4.00
CA GLU A 132 3.27 10.90 -3.01
C GLU A 132 4.65 10.36 -3.39
N THR A 133 5.71 11.11 -3.06
CA THR A 133 7.11 10.68 -3.27
C THR A 133 7.78 10.20 -1.99
N PHE A 134 7.03 10.11 -0.91
CA PHE A 134 7.41 9.56 0.39
C PHE A 134 6.28 8.64 0.84
N ASN A 135 6.55 7.73 1.77
CA ASN A 135 5.51 6.93 2.38
C ASN A 135 5.91 6.43 3.77
N ARG A 136 4.91 6.17 4.61
CA ARG A 136 5.04 5.35 5.82
C ARG A 136 4.69 3.90 5.50
N THR A 137 3.62 3.68 4.73
CA THR A 137 3.12 2.35 4.36
C THR A 137 2.55 2.36 2.94
N ARG A 138 1.81 1.31 2.55
CA ARG A 138 1.08 1.24 1.28
C ARG A 138 -0.35 1.77 1.40
N ASN A 139 -0.82 2.06 2.62
CA ASN A 139 -2.19 2.50 2.95
C ASN A 139 -2.22 3.94 3.48
N ASP A 140 -1.26 4.74 3.05
CA ASP A 140 -1.17 6.16 3.42
C ASP A 140 -2.37 6.98 2.90
N PRO A 141 -3.01 6.65 1.76
CA PRO A 141 -4.27 7.26 1.36
C PRO A 141 -5.39 7.11 2.40
N PHE A 142 -5.51 5.94 3.04
CA PHE A 142 -6.46 5.74 4.15
C PHE A 142 -6.06 6.53 5.40
N THR A 143 -4.75 6.56 5.70
CA THR A 143 -4.23 7.29 6.86
C THR A 143 -4.49 8.79 6.71
N GLY A 144 -4.22 9.34 5.53
CA GLY A 144 -4.35 10.75 5.20
C GLY A 144 -5.73 11.19 4.70
N ASN A 145 -6.68 10.26 4.52
CA ASN A 145 -8.02 10.56 4.03
C ASN A 145 -8.01 11.32 2.68
N PHE A 146 -7.37 10.73 1.68
CA PHE A 146 -7.37 11.23 0.31
C PHE A 146 -7.46 10.07 -0.70
N ASN A 147 -7.91 10.36 -1.92
CA ASN A 147 -7.93 9.38 -3.00
C ASN A 147 -6.51 9.21 -3.55
N GLY A 148 -5.84 8.10 -3.22
CA GLY A 148 -4.47 7.84 -3.66
C GLY A 148 -4.34 6.75 -4.73
N GLY A 149 -3.11 6.51 -5.16
CA GLY A 149 -2.75 5.44 -6.11
C GLY A 149 -2.15 4.18 -5.47
N SER A 150 -2.08 4.11 -4.13
CA SER A 150 -1.44 3.00 -3.43
C SER A 150 -2.41 2.31 -2.47
N VAL A 151 -2.35 0.98 -2.42
CA VAL A 151 -3.17 0.16 -1.52
C VAL A 151 -2.46 -1.14 -1.17
N PHE A 152 -2.62 -1.58 0.07
CA PHE A 152 -2.42 -2.97 0.50
C PHE A 152 -3.75 -3.52 1.00
N SER A 153 -4.20 -4.62 0.40
CA SER A 153 -5.37 -5.38 0.83
C SER A 153 -5.22 -6.85 0.47
N SER A 154 -5.57 -7.74 1.39
CA SER A 154 -5.62 -9.18 1.13
C SER A 154 -6.71 -9.59 0.14
N THR A 155 -7.65 -8.69 -0.16
CA THR A 155 -8.73 -8.89 -1.13
C THR A 155 -8.56 -8.07 -2.40
N LEU A 156 -7.37 -7.53 -2.65
CA LEU A 156 -7.09 -6.74 -3.85
C LEU A 156 -7.25 -7.57 -5.13
N GLU A 157 -7.94 -7.02 -6.12
CA GLU A 157 -8.18 -7.66 -7.40
C GLU A 157 -6.85 -7.86 -8.17
N THR A 158 -6.68 -9.05 -8.76
CA THR A 158 -5.49 -9.35 -9.56
C THR A 158 -5.37 -8.48 -10.81
N SER A 159 -6.48 -7.99 -11.37
CA SER A 159 -6.43 -7.05 -12.50
C SER A 159 -5.72 -5.75 -12.12
N THR A 160 -5.94 -5.25 -10.89
CA THR A 160 -5.30 -4.03 -10.40
C THR A 160 -3.80 -4.24 -10.22
N THR A 161 -3.36 -5.36 -9.64
CA THR A 161 -1.93 -5.65 -9.49
C THR A 161 -1.27 -5.90 -10.86
N GLN A 162 -1.96 -6.54 -11.80
CA GLN A 162 -1.48 -6.68 -13.18
C GLN A 162 -1.37 -5.32 -13.88
N PHE A 163 -2.38 -4.45 -13.74
CA PHE A 163 -2.37 -3.11 -14.31
C PHE A 163 -1.16 -2.29 -13.84
N PHE A 164 -0.91 -2.26 -12.53
CA PHE A 164 0.24 -1.52 -11.98
C PHE A 164 1.57 -2.08 -12.49
N ASN A 165 1.76 -3.41 -12.46
CA ASN A 165 2.94 -4.06 -13.04
C ASN A 165 3.10 -3.74 -14.53
N ASN A 166 2.03 -3.80 -15.32
CA ASN A 166 2.03 -3.50 -16.75
C ASN A 166 2.30 -2.01 -17.01
N MET A 167 1.98 -1.11 -16.08
CA MET A 167 2.28 0.33 -16.19
C MET A 167 3.70 0.67 -15.73
N GLY A 168 4.49 -0.30 -15.27
CA GLY A 168 5.84 -0.06 -14.75
C GLY A 168 5.86 0.44 -13.30
N ASN A 169 4.75 0.26 -12.58
CA ASN A 169 4.63 0.56 -11.16
C ASN A 169 4.77 -0.71 -10.31
N PRO A 170 5.40 -0.62 -9.12
CA PRO A 170 5.59 -1.79 -8.27
C PRO A 170 4.27 -2.34 -7.70
N SER A 171 4.05 -3.64 -7.82
CA SER A 171 2.91 -4.35 -7.24
C SER A 171 3.18 -5.84 -7.07
N ASP A 172 2.42 -6.47 -6.18
CA ASP A 172 2.46 -7.91 -5.88
C ASP A 172 1.06 -8.37 -5.42
N VAL A 173 0.88 -9.65 -5.06
CA VAL A 173 -0.42 -10.30 -4.80
C VAL A 173 -1.40 -9.46 -3.95
N TYR A 174 -0.90 -8.74 -2.94
CA TYR A 174 -1.74 -8.01 -1.98
C TYR A 174 -1.56 -6.50 -2.02
N TYR A 175 -0.81 -5.95 -2.98
CA TYR A 175 -0.60 -4.51 -3.03
C TYR A 175 -0.31 -3.95 -4.42
N ALA A 176 -0.67 -2.68 -4.57
CA ALA A 176 -0.24 -1.83 -5.67
C ALA A 176 0.32 -0.53 -5.10
N VAL A 177 1.45 -0.05 -5.62
CA VAL A 177 2.07 1.21 -5.18
C VAL A 177 2.32 2.12 -6.38
N TYR A 178 1.72 3.29 -6.38
CA TYR A 178 1.95 4.31 -7.39
C TYR A 178 3.24 5.10 -7.11
N ALA A 179 4.39 4.44 -7.20
CA ALA A 179 5.70 5.04 -6.93
C ALA A 179 6.38 5.61 -8.19
N ASN A 180 6.12 5.01 -9.35
CA ASN A 180 6.90 5.19 -10.56
C ASN A 180 6.04 5.70 -11.71
N GLY A 181 5.17 6.69 -11.41
CA GLY A 181 4.37 7.36 -12.42
C GLY A 181 5.24 7.99 -13.52
N THR A 182 4.75 7.94 -14.76
CA THR A 182 5.26 8.75 -15.86
C THR A 182 4.36 9.98 -16.02
N THR A 183 4.81 11.01 -16.76
CA THR A 183 3.93 12.16 -17.04
C THR A 183 2.65 11.76 -17.77
N PHE A 184 2.66 10.66 -18.52
CA PHE A 184 1.47 10.06 -19.12
C PHE A 184 0.57 9.38 -18.06
N THR A 185 1.09 8.50 -17.21
CA THR A 185 0.25 7.81 -16.23
C THR A 185 -0.31 8.78 -15.19
N ASP A 186 0.43 9.84 -14.86
CA ASP A 186 -0.03 10.92 -13.99
C ASP A 186 -1.25 11.63 -14.57
N SER A 187 -1.23 11.86 -15.89
CA SER A 187 -2.35 12.42 -16.64
C SER A 187 -3.53 11.45 -16.66
N LEU A 188 -3.29 10.21 -17.11
CA LEU A 188 -4.30 9.16 -17.29
C LEU A 188 -5.07 8.86 -16.00
N LEU A 189 -4.35 8.62 -14.91
CA LEU A 189 -4.92 8.18 -13.64
C LEU A 189 -5.44 9.34 -12.77
N SER A 190 -5.66 10.52 -13.35
CA SER A 190 -6.19 11.68 -12.63
C SER A 190 -5.37 12.08 -11.40
N MET A 191 -4.05 11.84 -11.42
CA MET A 191 -3.13 12.24 -10.34
C MET A 191 -2.89 13.75 -10.45
N LYS A 192 -3.87 14.50 -9.95
CA LYS A 192 -3.91 15.96 -10.04
C LYS A 192 -2.96 16.62 -9.05
N TYR A 193 -2.81 16.06 -7.86
CA TYR A 193 -1.90 16.58 -6.85
C TYR A 193 -0.79 15.60 -6.51
N TYR A 194 0.35 16.15 -6.11
CA TYR A 194 1.53 15.41 -5.71
C TYR A 194 2.10 15.97 -4.41
N PHE A 195 2.27 15.09 -3.42
CA PHE A 195 2.94 15.41 -2.16
C PHE A 195 4.42 15.06 -2.24
N THR A 196 5.26 16.07 -2.04
CA THR A 196 6.72 15.91 -1.94
C THR A 196 7.22 16.47 -0.62
N ALA A 197 8.26 15.85 -0.06
CA ALA A 197 8.91 16.38 1.14
C ALA A 197 9.56 17.73 0.81
N ARG A 198 9.28 18.74 1.62
CA ARG A 198 9.84 20.08 1.47
C ARG A 198 11.26 20.11 2.01
N LYS A 199 12.16 20.78 1.29
CA LYS A 199 13.50 21.08 1.80
C LYS A 199 13.38 22.14 2.89
N VAL A 200 13.72 21.76 4.12
CA VAL A 200 13.71 22.62 5.32
C VAL A 200 15.13 22.85 5.82
N THR A 201 15.37 23.98 6.48
CA THR A 201 16.70 24.37 6.99
C THR A 201 16.84 24.20 8.51
N GLY A 202 15.73 24.20 9.25
CA GLY A 202 15.75 24.00 10.70
C GLY A 202 16.08 22.54 11.08
N ALA A 203 16.90 22.36 12.11
CA ALA A 203 17.38 21.03 12.53
C ALA A 203 16.23 20.11 13.00
N ASN A 204 15.25 20.67 13.71
CA ASN A 204 14.10 19.92 14.22
C ASN A 204 13.15 19.50 13.10
N GLU A 205 12.86 20.40 12.17
CA GLU A 205 12.05 20.15 10.97
C GLU A 205 12.72 19.12 10.07
N THR A 206 14.04 19.23 9.90
CA THR A 206 14.84 18.26 9.14
C THR A 206 14.73 16.88 9.77
N ARG A 207 14.92 16.77 11.09
CA ARG A 207 14.77 15.49 11.82
C ARG A 207 13.36 14.93 11.66
N LYS A 208 12.32 15.76 11.82
CA LYS A 208 10.92 15.33 11.63
C LYS A 208 10.67 14.85 10.20
N SER A 209 11.11 15.60 9.20
CA SER A 209 10.96 15.21 7.79
C SER A 209 11.65 13.88 7.51
N LEU A 210 12.88 13.68 7.99
CA LEU A 210 13.64 12.44 7.78
C LEU A 210 13.01 11.24 8.49
N ASN A 211 12.44 11.44 9.68
CA ASN A 211 11.85 10.36 10.46
C ASN A 211 10.46 9.95 9.98
N TYR A 212 9.68 10.88 9.42
CA TYR A 212 8.26 10.64 9.13
C TYR A 212 7.91 10.70 7.63
N LEU A 213 8.68 11.40 6.80
CA LEU A 213 8.47 11.48 5.34
C LEU A 213 9.55 10.68 4.60
N VAL A 214 9.62 9.38 4.89
CA VAL A 214 10.64 8.48 4.33
C VAL A 214 10.51 8.43 2.80
N PRO A 215 11.57 8.72 2.03
CA PRO A 215 11.51 8.75 0.56
C PRO A 215 11.06 7.41 -0.04
N LEU A 216 10.03 7.47 -0.90
CA LEU A 216 9.50 6.32 -1.63
C LEU A 216 10.17 6.19 -3.00
N THR A 217 10.32 7.31 -3.69
CA THR A 217 10.75 7.36 -5.09
C THR A 217 11.37 8.71 -5.44
N SER A 218 12.25 8.74 -6.43
CA SER A 218 12.77 9.97 -7.03
C SER A 218 12.03 10.30 -8.32
N ARG A 219 11.40 11.47 -8.34
CA ARG A 219 10.60 11.96 -9.47
C ARG A 219 11.05 13.36 -9.93
N PRO A 220 12.24 13.50 -10.56
CA PRO A 220 12.72 14.77 -11.11
C PRO A 220 11.75 15.49 -12.06
N ASP A 221 10.84 14.76 -12.70
CA ASP A 221 9.76 15.29 -13.54
C ASP A 221 8.72 16.13 -12.80
N LEU A 222 8.53 15.94 -11.50
CA LEU A 222 7.66 16.80 -10.68
C LEU A 222 8.17 18.24 -10.54
N ASN A 223 9.44 18.51 -10.85
CA ASN A 223 9.92 19.90 -10.98
C ASN A 223 9.17 20.68 -12.06
N ASN A 224 8.51 19.97 -12.98
CA ASN A 224 7.67 20.59 -13.99
C ASN A 224 6.27 20.94 -13.46
N TYR A 225 5.87 20.42 -12.30
CA TYR A 225 4.56 20.65 -11.72
C TYR A 225 4.62 21.84 -10.76
N PRO A 226 3.85 22.92 -11.00
CA PRO A 226 3.85 24.08 -10.11
C PRO A 226 3.44 23.68 -8.69
N VAL A 227 4.14 24.24 -7.70
CA VAL A 227 3.72 24.15 -6.30
C VAL A 227 2.53 25.08 -6.10
N LYS A 228 1.36 24.53 -5.78
CA LYS A 228 0.13 25.31 -5.52
C LYS A 228 -0.08 25.64 -4.07
N ALA A 229 0.42 24.79 -3.19
CA ALA A 229 0.39 25.01 -1.75
C ALA A 229 1.52 24.25 -1.06
N GLN A 230 1.70 24.56 0.22
CA GLN A 230 2.66 23.87 1.08
C GLN A 230 2.14 23.85 2.51
N THR A 231 2.57 22.85 3.27
CA THR A 231 2.55 22.84 4.73
C THR A 231 3.98 23.12 5.24
N ASP A 232 4.24 22.91 6.53
CA ASP A 232 5.58 23.07 7.08
C ASP A 232 6.59 22.12 6.42
N LEU A 233 6.19 20.86 6.15
CA LEU A 233 7.09 19.82 5.66
C LEU A 233 6.72 19.22 4.29
N ILE A 234 5.55 19.55 3.72
CA ILE A 234 5.07 18.93 2.47
C ILE A 234 4.73 20.02 1.44
N ASN A 235 5.29 19.92 0.24
CA ASN A 235 4.84 20.67 -0.92
C ASN A 235 3.69 19.95 -1.61
N ILE A 236 2.72 20.71 -2.11
CA ILE A 236 1.57 20.24 -2.89
C ILE A 236 1.75 20.76 -4.31
N HIS A 237 2.22 19.89 -5.19
CA HIS A 237 2.35 20.16 -6.62
C HIS A 237 1.04 19.87 -7.34
N GLU A 238 0.73 20.62 -8.40
CA GLU A 238 -0.40 20.35 -9.28
C GLU A 238 0.09 19.88 -10.66
N ASN A 239 -0.46 18.77 -11.13
CA ASN A 239 -0.32 18.30 -12.50
C ASN A 239 -1.33 19.03 -13.40
N PRO A 240 -0.89 19.95 -14.28
CA PRO A 240 -1.80 20.68 -15.16
C PRO A 240 -2.44 19.77 -16.22
N ASN A 241 -1.87 18.59 -16.46
CA ASN A 241 -2.30 17.64 -17.47
C ASN A 241 -3.17 16.50 -16.90
N ALA A 242 -3.54 16.53 -15.62
CA ALA A 242 -4.41 15.51 -15.03
C ALA A 242 -5.76 15.44 -15.76
N LEU A 243 -6.14 14.25 -16.23
CA LEU A 243 -7.43 13.99 -16.86
C LEU A 243 -8.53 13.87 -15.80
N PRO A 244 -9.79 14.23 -16.13
CA PRO A 244 -10.94 13.91 -15.29
C PRO A 244 -11.07 12.39 -15.09
N LEU A 245 -11.84 11.97 -14.08
CA LEU A 245 -12.04 10.54 -13.77
C LEU A 245 -12.63 9.76 -14.94
N GLY A 246 -13.39 10.43 -15.82
CA GLY A 246 -13.81 9.89 -17.11
C GLY A 246 -13.89 10.96 -18.19
N PHE A 247 -13.86 10.54 -19.45
CA PHE A 247 -13.83 11.41 -20.62
C PHE A 247 -14.25 10.65 -21.88
N MET A 248 -14.61 11.37 -22.93
CA MET A 248 -15.00 10.76 -24.21
C MET A 248 -13.82 10.29 -25.05
N THR A 249 -13.96 9.10 -25.62
CA THR A 249 -13.17 8.54 -26.73
C THR A 249 -14.11 8.02 -27.83
N ARG A 250 -13.56 7.41 -28.89
CA ARG A 250 -14.32 6.84 -30.01
C ARG A 250 -14.37 5.32 -29.92
N ALA A 251 -15.55 4.73 -30.10
CA ALA A 251 -15.73 3.28 -30.06
C ALA A 251 -14.82 2.52 -31.03
N GLN A 252 -14.59 3.08 -32.23
CA GLN A 252 -13.73 2.46 -33.26
C GLN A 252 -12.26 2.32 -32.85
N TYR A 253 -11.81 3.06 -31.85
CA TYR A 253 -10.42 2.99 -31.35
C TYR A 253 -10.30 2.14 -30.09
N MET A 254 -11.39 1.54 -29.59
CA MET A 254 -11.35 0.62 -28.44
C MET A 254 -10.90 -0.79 -28.84
N PHE A 255 -9.78 -0.89 -29.57
CA PHE A 255 -9.16 -2.17 -29.96
C PHE A 255 -8.57 -2.89 -28.73
N PRO A 256 -8.42 -4.22 -28.75
CA PRO A 256 -7.81 -4.95 -27.64
C PRO A 256 -6.34 -4.58 -27.47
N ILE A 257 -5.92 -4.36 -26.22
CA ILE A 257 -4.52 -4.14 -25.86
C ILE A 257 -3.85 -5.51 -25.72
N ASN A 258 -2.84 -5.75 -26.53
CA ASN A 258 -2.22 -7.07 -26.67
C ASN A 258 -0.83 -7.13 -26.03
N ASN A 259 -0.06 -6.02 -26.06
CA ASN A 259 1.26 -6.00 -25.43
C ASN A 259 1.20 -5.44 -24.01
N MET A 260 1.13 -6.35 -23.04
CA MET A 260 1.14 -6.05 -21.60
C MET A 260 2.45 -6.46 -20.91
N ALA A 261 3.40 -7.02 -21.66
CA ALA A 261 4.65 -7.52 -21.10
C ALA A 261 5.64 -6.38 -20.84
N ASP A 262 5.73 -5.44 -21.79
CA ASP A 262 6.59 -4.27 -21.71
C ASP A 262 5.81 -3.01 -21.29
N PRO A 263 6.20 -2.32 -20.20
CA PRO A 263 5.48 -1.15 -19.73
C PRO A 263 5.37 0.00 -20.72
N ILE A 264 6.37 0.17 -21.57
CA ILE A 264 6.40 1.24 -22.57
C ILE A 264 5.38 0.96 -23.67
N SER A 265 5.35 -0.27 -24.17
CA SER A 265 4.38 -0.73 -25.14
C SER A 265 2.97 -0.63 -24.60
N TYR A 266 2.73 -1.07 -23.36
CA TYR A 266 1.41 -1.01 -22.74
C TYR A 266 0.88 0.43 -22.62
N GLN A 267 1.71 1.36 -22.12
CA GLN A 267 1.34 2.78 -22.05
C GLN A 267 1.11 3.40 -23.43
N THR A 268 1.89 3.00 -24.44
CA THR A 268 1.76 3.50 -25.82
C THR A 268 0.49 2.98 -26.50
N GLU A 269 0.12 1.72 -26.28
CA GLU A 269 -1.14 1.15 -26.78
C GLU A 269 -2.34 1.85 -26.13
N ILE A 270 -2.32 2.10 -24.80
CA ILE A 270 -3.37 2.88 -24.12
C ILE A 270 -3.46 4.30 -24.72
N ALA A 271 -2.33 4.99 -24.87
CA ALA A 271 -2.32 6.35 -25.43
C ALA A 271 -2.91 6.38 -26.85
N SER A 272 -2.56 5.40 -27.69
CA SER A 272 -3.06 5.27 -29.06
C SER A 272 -4.54 4.92 -29.13
N GLN A 273 -5.02 4.12 -28.18
CA GLN A 273 -6.44 3.76 -28.03
C GLN A 273 -7.29 4.99 -27.71
N LEU A 274 -6.76 5.88 -26.88
CA LEU A 274 -7.46 7.10 -26.44
C LEU A 274 -7.34 8.23 -27.47
N ASP A 275 -6.17 8.39 -28.09
CA ASP A 275 -5.91 9.39 -29.12
C ASP A 275 -4.88 8.88 -30.16
N PRO A 276 -5.35 8.43 -31.34
CA PRO A 276 -4.47 7.94 -32.41
C PRO A 276 -3.47 8.98 -32.94
N THR A 277 -3.69 10.27 -32.69
CA THR A 277 -2.78 11.34 -33.15
C THR A 277 -1.46 11.35 -32.37
N VAL A 278 -1.44 10.80 -31.15
CA VAL A 278 -0.23 10.72 -30.32
C VAL A 278 0.80 9.76 -30.90
N LYS A 279 0.36 8.71 -31.61
CA LYS A 279 1.15 7.58 -32.16
C LYS A 279 2.04 6.89 -31.11
N ASN A 280 3.16 7.52 -30.75
CA ASN A 280 4.14 7.02 -29.77
C ASN A 280 4.39 8.08 -28.71
N ILE A 281 4.10 7.76 -27.45
CA ILE A 281 4.33 8.67 -26.32
C ILE A 281 5.74 8.52 -25.72
N PHE A 282 6.37 7.37 -25.91
CA PHE A 282 7.78 7.11 -25.56
C PHE A 282 8.64 6.99 -26.81
N THR A 283 9.83 7.58 -26.76
CA THR A 283 10.86 7.45 -27.80
C THR A 283 12.09 6.77 -27.20
N PRO A 284 12.52 5.62 -27.72
CA PRO A 284 13.70 4.92 -27.21
C PRO A 284 14.98 5.75 -27.47
N ILE A 285 15.93 5.66 -26.55
CA ILE A 285 17.19 6.39 -26.61
C ILE A 285 18.34 5.38 -26.62
N PRO A 286 19.17 5.34 -27.67
CA PRO A 286 20.29 4.43 -27.71
C PRO A 286 21.33 4.80 -26.65
N ILE A 287 21.84 3.80 -25.94
CA ILE A 287 22.94 3.97 -25.00
C ILE A 287 24.25 3.89 -25.79
N THR A 288 24.80 5.04 -26.18
CA THR A 288 26.01 5.09 -27.03
C THR A 288 27.30 5.40 -26.28
N HIS A 289 27.22 6.07 -25.13
CA HIS A 289 28.38 6.52 -24.36
C HIS A 289 28.33 5.97 -22.94
N VAL A 290 29.19 5.00 -22.66
CA VAL A 290 29.30 4.37 -21.33
C VAL A 290 30.74 4.31 -20.90
N LYS A 291 31.02 4.88 -19.73
CA LYS A 291 32.29 4.74 -19.04
C LYS A 291 32.19 3.63 -17.99
N TYR A 292 33.17 2.75 -17.99
CA TYR A 292 33.28 1.64 -17.04
C TYR A 292 34.31 1.99 -15.98
N ASP A 293 33.92 1.90 -14.71
CA ASP A 293 34.81 2.13 -13.57
C ASP A 293 34.89 0.85 -12.74
N ASN A 294 36.11 0.34 -12.54
CA ASN A 294 36.39 -0.98 -11.94
C ASN A 294 35.53 -2.14 -12.52
N ALA A 295 35.08 -2.02 -13.78
CA ALA A 295 34.22 -3.00 -14.44
C ALA A 295 34.81 -3.44 -15.79
N TYR A 296 34.54 -4.69 -16.19
CA TYR A 296 34.78 -5.12 -17.56
C TYR A 296 33.73 -4.51 -18.51
N PRO A 297 34.11 -4.07 -19.73
CA PRO A 297 33.15 -3.58 -20.72
C PRO A 297 32.08 -4.62 -21.07
N LEU A 298 30.86 -4.15 -21.34
CA LEU A 298 29.73 -4.99 -21.74
C LEU A 298 29.46 -4.84 -23.24
N VAL A 299 29.16 -5.96 -23.90
CA VAL A 299 28.68 -5.95 -25.30
C VAL A 299 27.24 -5.45 -25.38
N ASN A 300 26.39 -5.87 -24.44
CA ASN A 300 25.01 -5.39 -24.31
C ASN A 300 24.72 -5.09 -22.84
N ILE A 301 24.33 -3.86 -22.56
CA ILE A 301 24.01 -3.39 -21.21
C ILE A 301 22.68 -3.98 -20.74
N SER A 302 21.69 -4.03 -21.61
CA SER A 302 20.29 -4.31 -21.24
C SER A 302 20.13 -5.64 -20.51
N ASN A 303 20.95 -6.65 -20.83
CA ASN A 303 20.96 -7.95 -20.17
C ASN A 303 22.39 -8.46 -19.87
N GLY A 304 23.32 -7.53 -19.68
CA GLY A 304 24.71 -7.82 -19.36
C GLY A 304 24.93 -8.18 -17.88
N VAL A 305 26.18 -8.46 -17.51
CA VAL A 305 26.55 -8.69 -16.10
C VAL A 305 27.72 -7.80 -15.75
N ILE A 306 27.53 -6.82 -14.87
CA ILE A 306 28.65 -6.03 -14.35
C ILE A 306 29.53 -6.99 -13.53
N ARG A 307 30.78 -7.15 -13.97
CA ARG A 307 31.81 -7.93 -13.28
C ARG A 307 32.88 -6.97 -12.79
N LYS A 308 33.13 -6.98 -11.48
CA LYS A 308 34.19 -6.19 -10.87
C LYS A 308 35.56 -6.70 -11.34
N ARG A 309 36.51 -5.80 -11.58
CA ARG A 309 37.92 -6.15 -11.83
C ARG A 309 38.62 -6.40 -10.49
N ASP A 310 38.56 -5.41 -9.61
CA ASP A 310 38.91 -5.54 -8.21
C ASP A 310 37.64 -5.80 -7.37
N LYS A 311 37.65 -6.92 -6.64
CA LYS A 311 36.50 -7.38 -5.85
C LYS A 311 36.31 -6.57 -4.57
N THR A 312 37.33 -5.86 -4.09
CA THR A 312 37.28 -5.07 -2.85
C THR A 312 36.66 -3.70 -3.10
N GLU A 313 36.82 -3.14 -4.30
CA GLU A 313 36.33 -1.80 -4.65
C GLU A 313 34.91 -1.84 -5.27
N PRO A 314 34.13 -0.75 -5.20
CA PRO A 314 32.89 -0.61 -5.97
C PRO A 314 33.17 -0.64 -7.48
N ALA A 315 32.20 -1.07 -8.28
CA ALA A 315 32.26 -0.95 -9.74
C ALA A 315 31.03 -0.22 -10.26
N SER A 316 31.17 0.52 -11.36
CA SER A 316 30.04 1.26 -11.92
C SER A 316 30.06 1.39 -13.44
N LEU A 317 28.86 1.58 -13.98
CA LEU A 317 28.62 2.04 -15.35
C LEU A 317 28.12 3.48 -15.28
N ASP A 318 28.82 4.40 -15.93
CA ASP A 318 28.41 5.80 -16.05
C ASP A 318 27.93 6.05 -17.48
N ILE A 319 26.61 6.23 -17.61
CA ILE A 319 25.92 6.41 -18.88
C ILE A 319 25.66 7.89 -19.10
N THR A 320 26.22 8.45 -20.17
CA THR A 320 25.99 9.84 -20.56
C THR A 320 24.69 9.95 -21.35
N VAL A 321 23.71 10.67 -20.83
CA VAL A 321 22.37 10.81 -21.43
C VAL A 321 22.11 12.27 -21.84
N PRO A 322 21.92 12.57 -23.13
CA PRO A 322 21.55 13.90 -23.60
C PRO A 322 20.05 14.12 -23.36
N VAL A 323 19.72 15.08 -22.50
CA VAL A 323 18.35 15.43 -22.11
C VAL A 323 17.90 16.69 -22.84
N LYS A 324 16.90 16.55 -23.72
CA LYS A 324 16.32 17.67 -24.46
C LYS A 324 15.33 18.48 -23.62
N LYS A 325 15.18 19.76 -23.97
CA LYS A 325 14.13 20.63 -23.42
C LYS A 325 12.74 20.06 -23.63
N HIS A 326 11.85 20.33 -22.69
CA HIS A 326 10.46 19.86 -22.64
C HIS A 326 10.30 18.33 -22.60
N HIS A 327 11.37 17.56 -22.40
CA HIS A 327 11.30 16.10 -22.34
C HIS A 327 11.55 15.58 -20.91
N SER A 328 10.88 14.48 -20.58
CA SER A 328 11.13 13.68 -19.38
C SER A 328 11.79 12.37 -19.78
N TYR A 329 12.81 11.94 -19.04
CA TYR A 329 13.62 10.78 -19.36
C TYR A 329 13.42 9.70 -18.31
N TYR A 330 13.23 8.48 -18.77
CA TYR A 330 12.97 7.31 -17.95
C TYR A 330 13.91 6.17 -18.30
N VAL A 331 14.18 5.31 -17.33
CA VAL A 331 14.88 4.03 -17.53
C VAL A 331 13.96 2.89 -17.12
N SER A 332 13.84 1.89 -17.98
CA SER A 332 13.26 0.60 -17.60
C SER A 332 14.30 -0.21 -16.83
N LEU A 333 13.87 -0.86 -15.75
CA LEU A 333 14.70 -1.71 -14.91
C LEU A 333 13.95 -2.99 -14.61
N GLY A 334 14.53 -4.13 -14.99
CA GLY A 334 13.94 -5.44 -14.79
C GLY A 334 13.87 -5.86 -13.32
N PRO A 335 12.94 -6.76 -12.95
CA PRO A 335 12.66 -7.12 -11.57
C PRO A 335 13.82 -7.83 -10.85
N ARG A 336 14.80 -8.37 -11.59
CA ARG A 336 15.99 -9.01 -11.01
C ARG A 336 17.06 -8.01 -10.53
N MET A 337 16.90 -6.72 -10.82
CA MET A 337 17.84 -5.67 -10.40
C MET A 337 17.59 -5.19 -8.95
N SER A 338 17.95 -6.04 -7.97
CA SER A 338 17.67 -5.79 -6.55
C SER A 338 18.39 -4.57 -5.97
N GLN A 339 17.80 -3.93 -4.94
CA GLN A 339 18.42 -2.80 -4.20
C GLN A 339 19.72 -3.20 -3.51
N GLN A 340 19.85 -4.47 -3.13
CA GLN A 340 21.07 -5.00 -2.53
C GLN A 340 22.21 -5.03 -3.55
N ALA A 341 21.92 -5.36 -4.81
CA ALA A 341 22.92 -5.48 -5.86
C ALA A 341 23.26 -4.16 -6.55
N PHE A 342 22.34 -3.19 -6.58
CA PHE A 342 22.51 -1.96 -7.36
C PHE A 342 22.12 -0.68 -6.62
N THR A 343 22.97 0.34 -6.75
CA THR A 343 22.65 1.74 -6.40
C THR A 343 22.62 2.57 -7.68
N TYR A 344 21.66 3.48 -7.80
CA TYR A 344 21.52 4.36 -8.97
C TYR A 344 21.78 5.80 -8.60
N GLN A 345 22.49 6.53 -9.45
CA GLN A 345 22.73 7.96 -9.27
C GLN A 345 22.48 8.73 -10.56
N VAL A 346 22.03 9.97 -10.43
CA VAL A 346 22.03 10.95 -11.52
C VAL A 346 22.82 12.16 -11.07
N ASN A 347 23.88 12.49 -11.81
CA ASN A 347 24.80 13.59 -11.48
C ASN A 347 25.31 13.50 -10.02
N GLY A 348 25.69 12.29 -9.59
CA GLY A 348 26.21 12.00 -8.25
C GLY A 348 25.15 11.93 -7.14
N LYS A 349 23.87 12.22 -7.41
CA LYS A 349 22.79 12.11 -6.42
C LYS A 349 22.09 10.76 -6.53
N THR A 350 21.96 10.04 -5.41
CA THR A 350 21.26 8.76 -5.37
C THR A 350 19.79 8.92 -5.74
N LEU A 351 19.31 8.08 -6.66
CA LEU A 351 17.90 7.94 -6.96
C LEU A 351 17.25 6.94 -6.01
N GLN A 352 16.20 7.38 -5.35
CA GLN A 352 15.31 6.53 -4.57
C GLN A 352 14.33 5.82 -5.49
N GLN A 353 14.05 4.55 -5.20
CA GLN A 353 13.11 3.75 -5.99
C GLN A 353 12.52 2.64 -5.14
N TYR A 354 11.20 2.52 -5.16
CA TYR A 354 10.50 1.36 -4.63
C TYR A 354 10.68 0.17 -5.60
N ARG A 355 11.29 -0.93 -5.15
CA ARG A 355 11.74 -2.01 -6.06
C ARG A 355 11.01 -3.34 -5.96
N ALA A 356 10.12 -3.53 -4.99
CA ALA A 356 9.37 -4.78 -4.88
C ALA A 356 8.28 -4.83 -5.97
N SER A 357 8.65 -5.37 -7.14
CA SER A 357 7.85 -5.43 -8.37
C SER A 357 8.00 -6.78 -9.06
N ALA A 358 6.91 -7.31 -9.59
CA ALA A 358 6.93 -8.55 -10.38
C ALA A 358 7.38 -8.33 -11.84
N LYS A 359 7.30 -7.09 -12.33
CA LYS A 359 7.69 -6.68 -13.70
C LYS A 359 8.67 -5.52 -13.71
N ASP A 360 9.15 -5.20 -14.91
CA ASP A 360 9.95 -4.03 -15.20
C ASP A 360 9.33 -2.76 -14.61
N THR A 361 10.18 -1.90 -14.06
CA THR A 361 9.75 -0.63 -13.46
C THR A 361 10.34 0.54 -14.23
N LEU A 362 9.60 1.66 -14.29
CA LEU A 362 10.02 2.87 -15.00
C LEU A 362 10.49 3.94 -14.01
N LEU A 363 11.80 4.17 -13.93
CA LEU A 363 12.35 5.19 -13.05
C LEU A 363 12.59 6.50 -13.80
N ASN A 364 12.12 7.62 -13.25
CA ASN A 364 12.42 8.94 -13.81
C ASN A 364 13.86 9.37 -13.51
N LEU A 365 14.65 9.63 -14.55
CA LEU A 365 16.03 10.06 -14.44
C LEU A 365 16.17 11.59 -14.45
N SER A 366 15.38 12.26 -15.28
CA SER A 366 15.42 13.70 -15.40
C SER A 366 14.20 14.25 -16.10
N SER A 367 14.00 15.55 -15.92
CA SER A 367 13.14 16.35 -16.78
C SER A 367 13.67 17.77 -16.86
N VAL A 368 13.42 18.44 -17.97
CA VAL A 368 13.87 19.81 -18.19
C VAL A 368 12.81 20.64 -18.87
N LYS A 369 12.42 21.76 -18.26
CA LYS A 369 11.61 22.80 -18.92
C LYS A 369 12.43 23.74 -19.80
N GLY A 370 13.65 24.04 -19.37
CA GLY A 370 14.52 25.08 -19.94
C GLY A 370 15.37 24.58 -21.10
N THR A 371 16.69 24.69 -20.98
CA THR A 371 17.65 24.34 -22.03
C THR A 371 18.00 22.85 -22.01
N ASP A 372 18.45 22.33 -23.15
CA ASP A 372 19.06 21.00 -23.23
C ASP A 372 20.21 20.89 -22.21
N LYS A 373 20.40 19.69 -21.66
CA LYS A 373 21.49 19.39 -20.74
C LYS A 373 21.94 17.94 -20.90
N THR A 374 23.14 17.65 -20.40
CA THR A 374 23.62 16.28 -20.29
C THR A 374 23.54 15.84 -18.84
N ILE A 375 23.12 14.59 -18.61
CA ILE A 375 23.17 13.96 -17.29
C ILE A 375 24.05 12.72 -17.33
N HIS A 376 24.60 12.38 -16.17
CA HIS A 376 25.35 11.15 -15.92
C HIS A 376 24.50 10.21 -15.08
N PHE A 377 23.95 9.18 -15.73
CA PHE A 377 23.22 8.11 -15.06
C PHE A 377 24.19 6.99 -14.69
N LYS A 378 24.50 6.88 -13.40
CA LYS A 378 25.45 5.91 -12.88
C LYS A 378 24.73 4.73 -12.24
N ILE A 379 25.05 3.52 -12.68
CA ILE A 379 24.65 2.25 -12.08
C ILE A 379 25.84 1.69 -11.31
N LEU A 380 25.79 1.68 -9.99
CA LEU A 380 26.81 1.10 -9.12
C LEU A 380 26.45 -0.34 -8.78
N ALA A 381 27.42 -1.25 -8.89
CA ALA A 381 27.31 -2.64 -8.52
C ALA A 381 27.87 -2.87 -7.10
N ASN A 382 26.98 -3.25 -6.18
CA ASN A 382 27.30 -3.53 -4.78
C ASN A 382 27.78 -4.97 -4.56
N VAL A 383 27.69 -5.82 -5.59
CA VAL A 383 28.11 -7.23 -5.57
C VAL A 383 29.11 -7.51 -6.69
N ASN A 384 29.90 -8.58 -6.56
CA ASN A 384 30.97 -8.92 -7.52
C ASN A 384 30.47 -9.26 -8.94
N ARG A 385 29.26 -9.82 -9.02
CA ARG A 385 28.58 -10.12 -10.28
C ARG A 385 27.15 -9.60 -10.18
N ALA A 386 26.88 -8.49 -10.86
CA ALA A 386 25.58 -7.82 -10.80
C ALA A 386 24.89 -7.93 -12.16
N PRO A 387 23.94 -8.87 -12.35
CA PRO A 387 23.23 -9.05 -13.60
C PRO A 387 22.26 -7.89 -13.84
N LEU A 388 22.42 -7.22 -14.97
CA LEU A 388 21.49 -6.22 -15.47
C LEU A 388 20.31 -6.92 -16.15
N GLN A 389 19.14 -6.30 -16.10
CA GLN A 389 17.96 -6.80 -16.78
C GLN A 389 17.13 -5.64 -17.31
N ASN A 390 16.77 -5.72 -18.60
CA ASN A 390 15.93 -4.76 -19.32
C ASN A 390 16.28 -3.28 -19.11
N VAL A 391 17.59 -2.95 -19.07
CA VAL A 391 18.05 -1.57 -18.92
C VAL A 391 17.93 -0.80 -20.23
N TYR A 392 16.81 -0.11 -20.41
CA TYR A 392 16.49 0.66 -21.62
C TYR A 392 16.13 2.11 -21.29
N LEU A 393 16.60 3.06 -22.09
CA LEU A 393 16.31 4.49 -21.91
C LEU A 393 15.20 4.96 -22.84
N TYR A 394 14.32 5.80 -22.32
CA TYR A 394 13.22 6.39 -23.06
C TYR A 394 13.07 7.87 -22.74
N SER A 395 12.60 8.65 -23.71
CA SER A 395 12.14 10.03 -23.52
C SER A 395 10.65 10.13 -23.78
N VAL A 396 10.01 11.04 -23.07
CA VAL A 396 8.63 11.47 -23.26
C VAL A 396 8.64 12.96 -23.57
N ASP A 397 8.03 13.33 -24.68
CA ASP A 397 7.78 14.73 -25.03
C ASP A 397 6.59 15.25 -24.21
N ASN A 398 6.86 16.10 -23.22
CA ASN A 398 5.79 16.60 -22.35
C ASN A 398 4.82 17.54 -23.07
N THR A 399 5.18 18.09 -24.23
CA THR A 399 4.26 18.90 -25.05
C THR A 399 3.21 18.02 -25.74
N LYS A 400 3.59 16.80 -26.14
CA LYS A 400 2.64 15.79 -26.63
C LYS A 400 1.69 15.33 -25.54
N VAL A 401 2.20 15.09 -24.32
CA VAL A 401 1.35 14.74 -23.16
C VAL A 401 0.36 15.87 -22.85
N ALA A 402 0.78 17.13 -22.92
CA ALA A 402 -0.10 18.27 -22.71
C ALA A 402 -1.18 18.37 -23.80
N THR A 403 -0.80 18.17 -25.07
CA THR A 403 -1.74 18.20 -26.21
C THR A 403 -2.77 17.08 -26.10
N PHE A 404 -2.31 15.86 -25.81
CA PHE A 404 -3.15 14.70 -25.52
C PHE A 404 -4.14 14.99 -24.38
N ALA A 405 -3.64 15.52 -23.26
CA ALA A 405 -4.49 15.83 -22.11
C ALA A 405 -5.54 16.89 -22.44
N ASN A 406 -5.17 17.94 -23.18
CA ASN A 406 -6.08 19.00 -23.59
C ASN A 406 -7.18 18.50 -24.53
N HIS A 407 -6.86 17.59 -25.45
CA HIS A 407 -7.85 16.98 -26.35
C HIS A 407 -8.88 16.16 -25.56
N LEU A 408 -8.45 15.29 -24.66
CA LEU A 408 -9.36 14.44 -23.87
C LEU A 408 -10.17 15.24 -22.83
N LYS A 409 -9.68 16.40 -22.41
CA LYS A 409 -10.41 17.32 -21.52
C LYS A 409 -11.58 18.06 -22.19
N GLN A 410 -11.74 17.99 -23.52
CA GLN A 410 -12.82 18.69 -24.21
C GLN A 410 -14.21 18.21 -23.81
N ASN A 411 -14.35 16.91 -23.52
CA ASN A 411 -15.62 16.29 -23.14
C ASN A 411 -15.44 15.48 -21.84
N PRO A 412 -15.29 16.18 -20.69
CA PRO A 412 -14.98 15.55 -19.42
C PRO A 412 -16.25 15.01 -18.75
N TYR A 413 -16.13 13.91 -18.02
CA TYR A 413 -17.12 13.52 -17.02
C TYR A 413 -17.00 14.44 -15.81
N ARG A 414 -17.95 15.34 -15.67
CA ARG A 414 -18.02 16.33 -14.58
C ARG A 414 -18.76 15.72 -13.41
N ILE A 415 -18.00 15.28 -12.40
CA ILE A 415 -18.56 14.70 -11.17
C ILE A 415 -19.31 15.78 -10.40
N THR A 416 -20.58 15.54 -10.13
CA THR A 416 -21.46 16.41 -9.31
C THR A 416 -21.62 15.88 -7.90
N LYS A 417 -21.48 14.56 -7.70
CA LYS A 417 -21.54 13.90 -6.40
C LYS A 417 -20.63 12.68 -6.39
N TYR A 418 -19.85 12.51 -5.32
CA TYR A 418 -19.14 11.26 -5.07
C TYR A 418 -19.18 10.89 -3.59
N THR A 419 -19.25 9.59 -3.33
CA THR A 419 -19.17 8.96 -1.99
C THR A 419 -18.32 7.69 -2.11
N ASN A 420 -18.18 6.94 -1.02
CA ASN A 420 -17.46 5.66 -1.03
C ASN A 420 -18.10 4.58 -1.92
N SER A 421 -19.37 4.75 -2.32
CA SER A 421 -20.12 3.74 -3.11
C SER A 421 -20.91 4.30 -4.28
N GLU A 422 -20.81 5.60 -4.56
CA GLU A 422 -21.55 6.26 -5.64
C GLU A 422 -20.70 7.36 -6.27
N ILE A 423 -20.70 7.42 -7.61
CA ILE A 423 -20.11 8.52 -8.37
C ILE A 423 -21.11 8.93 -9.46
N THR A 424 -21.62 10.15 -9.38
CA THR A 424 -22.60 10.72 -10.30
C THR A 424 -22.05 12.00 -10.92
N GLY A 425 -22.35 12.21 -12.20
CA GLY A 425 -21.89 13.36 -12.94
C GLY A 425 -22.55 13.48 -14.31
N THR A 426 -22.13 14.48 -15.06
CA THR A 426 -22.62 14.76 -16.41
C THR A 426 -21.50 14.67 -17.42
N ILE A 427 -21.81 14.26 -18.66
CA ILE A 427 -20.88 14.25 -19.78
C ILE A 427 -21.61 14.57 -21.07
N ASP A 428 -20.94 15.32 -21.94
CA ASP A 428 -21.42 15.61 -23.29
C ASP A 428 -20.78 14.65 -24.29
N SER A 429 -21.61 13.96 -25.06
CA SER A 429 -21.18 13.08 -26.15
C SER A 429 -21.42 13.79 -27.48
N PRO A 430 -20.37 14.23 -28.19
CA PRO A 430 -20.50 15.10 -29.37
C PRO A 430 -21.01 14.37 -30.62
N ARG A 431 -21.10 13.04 -30.60
CA ARG A 431 -21.40 12.19 -31.75
C ARG A 431 -22.05 10.89 -31.32
N ASP A 432 -22.74 10.24 -32.26
CA ASP A 432 -23.16 8.86 -32.08
C ASP A 432 -21.96 7.92 -32.10
N ASN A 433 -22.07 6.77 -31.42
CA ASN A 433 -20.98 5.82 -31.17
C ASN A 433 -19.81 6.41 -30.34
N GLY A 434 -20.13 7.33 -29.43
CA GLY A 434 -19.20 7.77 -28.40
C GLY A 434 -18.99 6.68 -27.35
N THR A 435 -17.77 6.60 -26.81
CA THR A 435 -17.49 5.77 -25.63
C THR A 435 -16.93 6.67 -24.55
N MET A 436 -17.61 6.73 -23.41
CA MET A 436 -17.03 7.27 -22.19
C MET A 436 -16.12 6.20 -21.58
N VAL A 437 -14.86 6.54 -21.36
CA VAL A 437 -13.94 5.72 -20.56
C VAL A 437 -13.73 6.37 -19.21
N THR A 438 -13.45 5.56 -18.20
CA THR A 438 -13.12 6.03 -16.85
C THR A 438 -11.81 5.41 -16.37
N THR A 439 -11.22 5.95 -15.30
CA THR A 439 -10.20 5.25 -14.52
C THR A 439 -10.76 4.70 -13.21
N ILE A 440 -12.01 4.25 -13.21
CA ILE A 440 -12.61 3.49 -12.12
C ILE A 440 -12.39 2.00 -12.44
N PRO A 441 -11.75 1.22 -11.54
CA PRO A 441 -11.55 -0.21 -11.75
C PRO A 441 -12.86 -0.95 -12.01
N TYR A 442 -12.85 -1.83 -13.01
CA TYR A 442 -13.94 -2.73 -13.35
C TYR A 442 -14.01 -3.85 -12.31
N SER A 443 -15.19 -4.05 -11.74
CA SER A 443 -15.49 -5.23 -10.93
C SER A 443 -16.97 -5.57 -11.05
N LYS A 444 -17.33 -6.82 -10.75
CA LYS A 444 -18.74 -7.24 -10.77
C LYS A 444 -19.62 -6.53 -9.72
N GLY A 445 -19.01 -5.84 -8.74
CA GLY A 445 -19.74 -5.04 -7.76
C GLY A 445 -20.14 -3.66 -8.28
N TRP A 446 -19.51 -3.18 -9.36
CA TRP A 446 -19.87 -1.91 -9.99
C TRP A 446 -21.06 -2.06 -10.93
N HIS A 447 -21.99 -1.11 -10.82
CA HIS A 447 -23.16 -0.99 -11.67
C HIS A 447 -23.18 0.42 -12.25
N ALA A 448 -23.71 0.58 -13.46
CA ALA A 448 -23.78 1.86 -14.13
C ALA A 448 -25.19 2.15 -14.67
N SER A 449 -25.52 3.44 -14.76
CA SER A 449 -26.72 3.93 -15.43
C SER A 449 -26.43 5.20 -16.22
N VAL A 450 -27.14 5.37 -17.33
CA VAL A 450 -27.12 6.53 -18.21
C VAL A 450 -28.54 7.04 -18.31
N ASP A 451 -28.77 8.30 -17.93
CA ASP A 451 -30.09 8.94 -17.90
C ASP A 451 -31.15 8.11 -17.15
N GLY A 452 -30.74 7.51 -16.03
CA GLY A 452 -31.58 6.66 -15.18
C GLY A 452 -31.79 5.23 -15.69
N ARG A 453 -31.30 4.88 -16.88
CA ARG A 453 -31.40 3.52 -17.44
C ARG A 453 -30.14 2.72 -17.15
N THR A 454 -30.28 1.51 -16.64
CA THR A 454 -29.14 0.60 -16.36
C THR A 454 -28.39 0.26 -17.65
N VAL A 455 -27.07 0.29 -17.58
CA VAL A 455 -26.18 -0.13 -18.66
C VAL A 455 -25.10 -1.06 -18.12
N THR A 456 -24.62 -1.98 -18.95
CA THR A 456 -23.50 -2.86 -18.60
C THR A 456 -22.19 -2.17 -18.95
N PRO A 457 -21.33 -1.81 -17.97
CA PRO A 457 -20.00 -1.29 -18.26
C PRO A 457 -19.16 -2.38 -18.93
N LYS A 458 -18.34 -1.97 -19.91
CA LYS A 458 -17.32 -2.82 -20.53
C LYS A 458 -15.98 -2.56 -19.87
N GLN A 459 -15.11 -3.57 -19.88
CA GLN A 459 -13.73 -3.39 -19.44
C GLN A 459 -12.89 -2.78 -20.56
N TRP A 460 -12.02 -1.83 -20.23
CA TRP A 460 -10.97 -1.32 -21.12
C TRP A 460 -9.63 -1.25 -20.37
N ALA A 461 -8.52 -1.25 -21.12
CA ALA A 461 -7.17 -1.33 -20.58
C ALA A 461 -6.99 -2.43 -19.51
N HIS A 462 -7.71 -3.56 -19.68
CA HIS A 462 -7.71 -4.70 -18.76
C HIS A 462 -7.93 -4.37 -17.27
N GLU A 463 -8.49 -3.21 -16.96
CA GLU A 463 -8.64 -2.74 -15.57
C GLU A 463 -9.86 -1.86 -15.38
N PHE A 464 -10.18 -0.97 -16.31
CA PHE A 464 -11.13 0.12 -16.04
C PHE A 464 -12.48 -0.04 -16.75
N MET A 465 -13.47 0.76 -16.36
CA MET A 465 -14.80 0.76 -16.96
C MET A 465 -14.95 1.72 -18.14
N ALA A 466 -15.71 1.29 -19.15
CA ALA A 466 -16.15 2.05 -20.32
C ALA A 466 -17.66 1.87 -20.55
N ILE A 467 -18.33 2.91 -21.04
CA ILE A 467 -19.77 2.93 -21.35
C ILE A 467 -19.97 3.58 -22.71
N ASN A 468 -20.79 2.98 -23.57
CA ASN A 468 -21.16 3.59 -24.85
C ASN A 468 -22.28 4.61 -24.62
N LEU A 469 -22.16 5.78 -25.26
CA LEU A 469 -23.12 6.86 -25.19
C LEU A 469 -23.56 7.25 -26.60
N SER A 470 -24.86 7.54 -26.76
CA SER A 470 -25.38 8.22 -27.95
C SER A 470 -24.88 9.65 -28.01
N LYS A 471 -25.15 10.38 -29.10
CA LYS A 471 -24.96 11.83 -29.12
C LYS A 471 -25.89 12.51 -28.09
N GLY A 472 -25.38 13.47 -27.32
CA GLY A 472 -26.20 14.28 -26.42
C GLY A 472 -25.56 14.55 -25.06
N HIS A 473 -26.32 15.20 -24.19
CA HIS A 473 -25.96 15.45 -22.79
C HIS A 473 -26.49 14.29 -21.94
N HIS A 474 -25.61 13.68 -21.14
CA HIS A 474 -25.95 12.49 -20.36
C HIS A 474 -25.63 12.66 -18.88
N VAL A 475 -26.52 12.18 -18.02
CA VAL A 475 -26.25 11.94 -16.61
C VAL A 475 -25.78 10.50 -16.45
N VAL A 476 -24.54 10.33 -16.01
CA VAL A 476 -23.96 9.00 -15.77
C VAL A 476 -23.80 8.80 -14.27
N LYS A 477 -24.17 7.62 -13.78
CA LYS A 477 -24.05 7.24 -12.38
C LYS A 477 -23.45 5.85 -12.25
N PHE A 478 -22.40 5.74 -11.44
CA PHE A 478 -21.77 4.50 -11.02
C PHE A 478 -22.11 4.22 -9.55
N THR A 479 -22.49 2.99 -9.23
CA THR A 479 -22.77 2.54 -7.86
C THR A 479 -22.06 1.24 -7.56
N TYR A 480 -21.43 1.13 -6.40
CA TYR A 480 -20.74 -0.07 -5.96
C TYR A 480 -21.53 -0.79 -4.87
N PHE A 481 -21.71 -2.09 -5.04
CA PHE A 481 -22.26 -2.98 -4.01
C PHE A 481 -21.36 -4.22 -3.88
N PRO A 482 -20.84 -4.54 -2.69
CA PRO A 482 -19.94 -5.68 -2.53
C PRO A 482 -20.62 -7.00 -2.90
N LEU A 483 -19.94 -7.81 -3.71
CA LEU A 483 -20.42 -9.15 -4.06
C LEU A 483 -20.56 -10.01 -2.80
N GLY A 484 -21.69 -10.70 -2.69
CA GLY A 484 -21.96 -11.62 -1.58
C GLY A 484 -22.45 -10.94 -0.30
N LEU A 485 -22.45 -9.61 -0.20
CA LEU A 485 -22.96 -8.92 1.00
C LEU A 485 -24.45 -9.22 1.23
N SER A 486 -25.27 -9.19 0.17
CA SER A 486 -26.70 -9.54 0.26
C SER A 486 -26.91 -10.99 0.69
N LEU A 487 -26.13 -11.93 0.14
CA LEU A 487 -26.20 -13.35 0.50
C LEU A 487 -25.77 -13.56 1.95
N GLY A 488 -24.66 -12.95 2.37
CA GLY A 488 -24.15 -13.03 3.73
C GLY A 488 -25.11 -12.45 4.77
N LEU A 489 -25.74 -11.32 4.45
CA LEU A 489 -26.80 -10.72 5.28
C LEU A 489 -28.00 -11.66 5.40
N THR A 490 -28.44 -12.24 4.29
CA THR A 490 -29.59 -13.17 4.27
C THR A 490 -29.33 -14.40 5.15
N ILE A 491 -28.15 -15.02 5.00
CA ILE A 491 -27.75 -16.17 5.82
C ILE A 491 -27.67 -15.78 7.31
N SER A 492 -27.07 -14.63 7.62
CA SER A 492 -26.90 -14.16 9.00
C SER A 492 -28.24 -13.89 9.68
N LEU A 493 -29.15 -13.18 9.00
CA LEU A 493 -30.47 -12.85 9.54
C LEU A 493 -31.34 -14.10 9.70
N THR A 494 -31.28 -15.03 8.74
CA THR A 494 -31.99 -16.31 8.83
C THR A 494 -31.49 -17.12 10.02
N THR A 495 -30.17 -17.23 10.19
CA THR A 495 -29.56 -17.95 11.32
C THR A 495 -29.93 -17.32 12.66
N LEU A 496 -29.88 -15.99 12.75
CA LEU A 496 -30.28 -15.26 13.95
C LEU A 496 -31.76 -15.50 14.28
N GLY A 497 -32.63 -15.45 13.28
CA GLY A 497 -34.06 -15.77 13.43
C GLY A 497 -34.28 -17.18 13.99
N LEU A 498 -33.57 -18.17 13.45
CA LEU A 498 -33.63 -19.56 13.94
C LEU A 498 -33.13 -19.70 15.39
N ILE A 499 -32.06 -19.00 15.76
CA ILE A 499 -31.55 -18.99 17.15
C ILE A 499 -32.59 -18.37 18.09
N ILE A 500 -33.21 -17.25 17.71
CA ILE A 500 -34.25 -16.58 18.52
C ILE A 500 -35.46 -17.49 18.69
N LEU A 501 -35.92 -18.16 17.61
CA LEU A 501 -37.02 -19.11 17.66
C LEU A 501 -36.70 -20.31 18.56
N PHE A 502 -35.48 -20.85 18.48
CA PHE A 502 -35.04 -21.95 19.33
C PHE A 502 -34.99 -21.56 20.81
N LEU A 503 -34.40 -20.41 21.15
CA LEU A 503 -34.35 -19.91 22.53
C LEU A 503 -35.75 -19.60 23.06
N GLY A 504 -36.61 -18.99 22.24
CA GLY A 504 -38.01 -18.74 22.57
C GLY A 504 -38.77 -20.03 22.87
N PHE A 505 -38.57 -21.07 22.06
CA PHE A 505 -39.13 -22.40 22.29
C PHE A 505 -38.64 -23.03 23.60
N GLN A 506 -37.33 -22.93 23.91
CA GLN A 506 -36.77 -23.45 25.17
C GLN A 506 -37.37 -22.74 26.39
N ILE A 507 -37.53 -21.41 26.33
CA ILE A 507 -38.16 -20.62 27.39
C ILE A 507 -39.63 -20.99 27.55
N TYR A 508 -40.37 -21.11 26.44
CA TYR A 508 -41.77 -21.55 26.45
C TYR A 508 -41.92 -22.94 27.09
N LYS A 509 -41.08 -23.90 26.70
CA LYS A 509 -41.06 -25.25 27.30
C LYS A 509 -40.77 -25.22 28.80
N ARG A 510 -39.80 -24.42 29.26
CA ARG A 510 -39.48 -24.24 30.69
C ARG A 510 -40.65 -23.64 31.49
N ARG A 511 -41.34 -22.63 30.94
CA ARG A 511 -42.53 -22.03 31.57
C ARG A 511 -43.68 -23.02 31.68
N ARG A 512 -43.92 -23.85 30.66
CA ARG A 512 -44.97 -24.87 30.68
C ARG A 512 -44.68 -25.99 31.70
N SER A 513 -43.42 -26.42 31.81
CA SER A 513 -42.97 -27.40 32.81
C SER A 513 -43.21 -26.95 34.25
N THR A 514 -42.96 -25.67 34.54
CA THR A 514 -43.16 -25.07 35.88
C THR A 514 -44.63 -24.81 36.25
N THR A 515 -45.56 -24.89 35.30
CA THR A 515 -47.00 -24.67 35.57
C THR A 515 -47.74 -25.97 35.95
N HIS A 516 -47.16 -27.14 35.65
CA HIS A 516 -47.74 -28.46 36.02
C HIS A 516 -47.24 -29.01 37.36
N THR A 517 -46.46 -28.24 38.12
CA THR A 517 -45.88 -28.63 39.43
C THR A 517 -46.43 -27.82 40.60
N LYS A 518 -47.63 -27.25 40.47
CA LYS A 518 -48.36 -26.60 41.57
C LYS A 518 -49.69 -27.27 41.83
#